data_AF-A0AAD1BDI1-F1
#
_entry.id   AF-A0AAD1BDI1-F1
#
_cell.length_a   1.000
_cell.length_b   1.000
_cell.length_c   1.000
_cell.angle_alpha   90.00
_cell.angle_beta   90.00
_cell.angle_gamma   90.00
#
_symmetry.space_group_name_H-M   'P 1'
#
loop_
_entity.id
_entity.type
_entity.pdbx_description
1 polymer ?
#
loop_
_entity_poly.entity_id
_entity_poly.type
_entity_poly.pdbx_seq_one_letter_code
_entity_poly.pdbx_strand_id
1 'polypeptide(L)'
;MSAQIFGPDKNSNKRIYNLLILKGECLIKGHFSELRKGAANGDSYSNFYTAMSDQVDSILTYFINEEISASLPNRGPLTSILDQAIEDNYEKRHFKRLEFAKADLPDLFSNKTDFIIGSAFLDFKVGTYSVFEKYIGLLYDKIAPKDRLERKEKELVKYICLYSSCTDESKRSSILKKIKNINFYLSGAEKIEYVLSKCRDCDLDIVETRNFLNFYRKQRNTVHNLGVNEGEADSTTIKGIEISLGAQSASFTSDRNALIYAAKKLLRIYEKVERCIEGRLEGEINATKPTG
;
A
#
# COMPACT_ATOMS: atom_id res chain seq x y z
N MET A 1 -3.69 -43.95 -19.12
CA MET A 1 -2.56 -43.01 -19.18
C MET A 1 -2.45 -42.34 -17.82
N SER A 2 -1.37 -42.56 -17.08
CA SER A 2 -1.16 -41.86 -15.80
C SER A 2 -0.91 -40.39 -16.12
N ALA A 3 -1.80 -39.51 -15.68
CA ALA A 3 -1.58 -38.08 -15.81
C ALA A 3 -0.31 -37.70 -15.05
N GLN A 4 0.66 -37.12 -15.74
CA GLN A 4 1.90 -36.66 -15.14
C GLN A 4 1.55 -35.45 -14.27
N ILE A 5 1.60 -35.61 -12.94
CA ILE A 5 1.42 -34.51 -12.00
C ILE A 5 2.69 -33.67 -12.10
N PHE A 6 2.55 -32.43 -12.55
CA PHE A 6 3.65 -31.48 -12.54
C PHE A 6 3.90 -31.06 -11.09
N GLY A 7 5.15 -31.16 -10.65
CA GLY A 7 5.55 -30.69 -9.33
C GLY A 7 5.48 -29.16 -9.25
N PRO A 8 5.31 -28.59 -8.05
CA PRO A 8 4.98 -27.18 -7.94
C PRO A 8 6.17 -26.26 -8.28
N ASP A 9 5.89 -25.10 -8.88
CA ASP A 9 6.93 -24.17 -9.34
C ASP A 9 7.76 -23.64 -8.16
N LYS A 10 9.09 -23.69 -8.31
CA LYS A 10 10.02 -23.34 -7.23
C LYS A 10 9.90 -21.87 -6.82
N ASN A 11 9.64 -20.97 -7.78
CA ASN A 11 9.55 -19.54 -7.49
C ASN A 11 8.20 -19.18 -6.85
N SER A 12 7.11 -19.79 -7.34
CA SER A 12 5.76 -19.70 -6.78
C SER A 12 5.72 -20.18 -5.34
N ASN A 13 6.25 -21.38 -5.06
CA ASN A 13 6.36 -21.94 -3.70
C ASN A 13 7.09 -21.00 -2.73
N LYS A 14 8.21 -20.40 -3.17
CA LYS A 14 8.96 -19.44 -2.36
C LYS A 14 8.13 -18.19 -2.04
N ARG A 15 7.34 -17.69 -2.99
CA ARG A 15 6.44 -16.54 -2.79
C ARG A 15 5.32 -16.89 -1.81
N ILE A 16 4.67 -18.04 -1.99
CA ILE A 16 3.62 -18.54 -1.09
C ILE A 16 4.15 -18.61 0.34
N TYR A 17 5.32 -19.24 0.54
CA TYR A 17 5.96 -19.30 1.85
C TYR A 17 6.19 -17.92 2.46
N ASN A 18 6.77 -16.98 1.71
CA ASN A 18 7.05 -15.64 2.21
C ASN A 18 5.78 -14.84 2.53
N LEU A 19 4.70 -15.03 1.76
CA LEU A 19 3.39 -14.43 2.03
C LEU A 19 2.76 -15.04 3.30
N LEU A 20 2.84 -16.36 3.49
CA LEU A 20 2.37 -17.02 4.72
C LEU A 20 3.11 -16.49 5.96
N ILE A 21 4.43 -16.32 5.87
CA ILE A 21 5.22 -15.72 6.97
C ILE A 21 4.78 -14.28 7.25
N LEU A 22 4.58 -13.46 6.21
CA LEU A 22 4.11 -12.09 6.37
C LEU A 22 2.70 -12.04 7.00
N LYS A 23 1.78 -12.89 6.52
CA LYS A 23 0.42 -13.01 7.09
C LYS A 23 0.48 -13.41 8.56
N GLY A 24 1.25 -14.43 8.91
CA GLY A 24 1.41 -14.89 10.29
C GLY A 24 1.95 -13.77 11.19
N GLU A 25 2.96 -13.02 10.74
CA GLU A 25 3.49 -11.88 11.49
C GLU A 25 2.44 -10.78 11.71
N CYS A 26 1.64 -10.47 10.67
CA CYS A 26 0.52 -9.53 10.78
C CYS A 26 -0.55 -10.01 11.78
N LEU A 27 -0.97 -11.27 11.71
CA LEU A 27 -1.99 -11.82 12.62
C LEU A 27 -1.53 -11.82 14.08
N ILE A 28 -0.30 -12.27 14.34
CA ILE A 28 0.28 -12.28 15.69
C ILE A 28 0.33 -10.86 16.26
N LYS A 29 0.86 -9.89 15.49
CA LYS A 29 0.93 -8.49 15.94
C LYS A 29 -0.45 -7.87 16.11
N GLY A 30 -1.40 -8.21 15.24
CA GLY A 30 -2.79 -7.78 15.33
C GLY A 30 -3.43 -8.23 16.65
N HIS A 31 -3.27 -9.51 16.99
CA HIS A 31 -3.78 -10.08 18.23
C HIS A 31 -3.13 -9.43 19.47
N PHE A 32 -1.81 -9.23 19.47
CA PHE A 32 -1.16 -8.54 20.60
C PHE A 32 -1.52 -7.05 20.70
N SER A 33 -1.80 -6.37 19.59
CA SER A 33 -2.27 -4.98 19.60
C SER A 33 -3.68 -4.89 20.19
N GLU A 34 -4.53 -5.87 19.89
CA GLU A 34 -5.88 -6.01 20.42
C GLU A 34 -5.88 -6.25 21.93
N LEU A 35 -5.11 -7.25 22.40
CA LEU A 35 -4.98 -7.54 23.84
C LEU A 35 -4.55 -6.31 24.64
N ARG A 36 -3.63 -5.49 24.11
CA ARG A 36 -3.19 -4.24 24.74
C ARG A 36 -4.28 -3.18 24.84
N LYS A 37 -5.25 -3.18 23.94
CA LYS A 37 -6.36 -2.21 23.91
C LYS A 37 -7.55 -2.64 24.76
N GLY A 38 -7.49 -3.80 25.41
CA GLY A 38 -8.56 -4.30 26.28
C GLY A 38 -9.86 -4.61 25.54
N ALA A 39 -9.78 -4.94 24.25
CA ALA A 39 -10.96 -5.35 23.49
C ALA A 39 -11.51 -6.67 24.05
N ALA A 40 -12.83 -6.75 24.21
CA ALA A 40 -13.51 -7.97 24.62
C ALA A 40 -13.64 -8.93 23.43
N ASN A 41 -13.60 -10.23 23.70
CA ASN A 41 -13.78 -11.27 22.68
C ASN A 41 -15.06 -11.03 21.86
N GLY A 42 -14.92 -10.86 20.54
CA GLY A 42 -16.05 -10.89 19.60
C GLY A 42 -16.38 -9.58 18.86
N ASP A 43 -15.74 -8.46 19.18
CA ASP A 43 -15.89 -7.25 18.36
C ASP A 43 -15.16 -7.41 17.01
N SER A 44 -15.67 -6.85 15.90
CA SER A 44 -14.89 -6.80 14.66
C SER A 44 -13.81 -5.72 14.80
N TYR A 45 -12.57 -6.14 15.06
CA TYR A 45 -11.44 -5.22 15.24
C TYR A 45 -10.58 -5.09 13.98
N SER A 46 -10.63 -3.90 13.38
CA SER A 46 -9.68 -3.49 12.33
C SER A 46 -8.54 -2.67 12.96
N ASN A 47 -7.31 -3.20 12.88
CA ASN A 47 -6.09 -2.47 13.21
C ASN A 47 -5.10 -2.54 12.03
N PHE A 48 -3.97 -1.84 12.13
CA PHE A 48 -2.99 -1.79 11.04
C PHE A 48 -2.54 -3.19 10.61
N TYR A 49 -2.27 -4.06 11.58
CA TYR A 49 -1.74 -5.39 11.33
C TYR A 49 -2.79 -6.32 10.71
N THR A 50 -4.05 -6.29 11.19
CA THR A 50 -5.13 -7.08 10.57
C THR A 50 -5.44 -6.57 9.17
N ALA A 51 -5.50 -5.26 8.96
CA ALA A 51 -5.68 -4.67 7.63
C ALA A 51 -4.53 -5.02 6.66
N MET A 52 -3.28 -5.09 7.15
CA MET A 52 -2.14 -5.58 6.36
C MET A 52 -2.27 -7.06 6.02
N SER A 53 -2.76 -7.90 6.95
CA SER A 53 -3.06 -9.31 6.70
C SER A 53 -4.10 -9.46 5.58
N ASP A 54 -5.15 -8.64 5.57
CA ASP A 54 -6.19 -8.70 4.54
C ASP A 54 -5.62 -8.42 3.13
N GLN A 55 -4.63 -7.53 3.03
CA GLN A 55 -3.94 -7.29 1.75
C GLN A 55 -3.10 -8.49 1.30
N VAL A 56 -2.57 -9.28 2.25
CA VAL A 56 -1.84 -10.52 1.93
C VAL A 56 -2.80 -11.59 1.39
N ASP A 57 -4.05 -11.63 1.85
CA ASP A 57 -5.01 -12.66 1.44
C ASP A 57 -5.27 -12.69 -0.06
N SER A 58 -5.40 -11.53 -0.68
CA SER A 58 -5.70 -11.42 -2.11
C SER A 58 -4.58 -12.04 -2.95
N ILE A 59 -3.33 -11.64 -2.71
CA ILE A 59 -2.17 -12.13 -3.47
C ILE A 59 -1.80 -13.56 -3.11
N LEU A 60 -1.98 -13.97 -1.85
CA LEU A 60 -1.73 -15.34 -1.41
C LEU A 60 -2.73 -16.31 -2.04
N THR A 61 -4.01 -15.97 -2.04
CA THR A 61 -5.07 -16.75 -2.68
C THR A 61 -4.82 -16.88 -4.18
N TYR A 62 -4.39 -15.80 -4.83
CA TYR A 62 -4.00 -15.82 -6.24
C TYR A 62 -2.90 -16.86 -6.52
N PHE A 63 -1.78 -16.82 -5.79
CA PHE A 63 -0.67 -17.76 -6.03
C PHE A 63 -1.03 -19.20 -5.68
N ILE A 64 -1.79 -19.44 -4.60
CA ILE A 64 -2.23 -20.79 -4.26
C ILE A 64 -3.14 -21.35 -5.35
N ASN A 65 -4.11 -20.57 -5.84
CA ASN A 65 -5.02 -21.00 -6.89
C ASN A 65 -4.30 -21.23 -8.23
N GLU A 66 -3.31 -20.40 -8.56
CA GLU A 66 -2.49 -20.60 -9.76
C GLU A 66 -1.70 -21.90 -9.65
N GLU A 67 -1.08 -22.18 -8.51
CA GLU A 67 -0.30 -23.41 -8.30
C GLU A 67 -1.17 -24.67 -8.32
N ILE A 68 -2.35 -24.62 -7.68
CA ILE A 68 -3.35 -25.69 -7.75
C ILE A 68 -3.73 -25.94 -9.21
N SER A 69 -4.03 -24.87 -9.96
CA SER A 69 -4.41 -24.98 -11.36
C SER A 69 -3.27 -25.57 -12.19
N ALA A 70 -2.04 -25.08 -12.03
CA ALA A 70 -0.85 -25.54 -12.76
C ALA A 70 -0.49 -27.00 -12.45
N SER A 71 -0.79 -27.49 -11.25
CA SER A 71 -0.55 -28.88 -10.83
C SER A 71 -1.54 -29.88 -11.45
N LEU A 72 -2.68 -29.41 -11.96
CA LEU A 72 -3.68 -30.25 -12.62
C LEU A 72 -3.31 -30.52 -14.08
N PRO A 73 -3.65 -31.70 -14.63
CA PRO A 73 -3.47 -31.99 -16.06
C PRO A 73 -4.17 -30.93 -16.92
N ASN A 74 -3.49 -30.40 -17.93
CA ASN A 74 -3.99 -29.32 -18.80
C ASN A 74 -4.47 -28.05 -18.05
N ARG A 75 -3.86 -27.76 -16.90
CA ARG A 75 -4.28 -26.67 -15.99
C ARG A 75 -5.70 -26.83 -15.41
N GLY A 76 -6.18 -28.07 -15.33
CA GLY A 76 -7.53 -28.39 -14.85
C GLY A 76 -8.60 -28.34 -15.95
N PRO A 77 -9.90 -28.30 -15.58
CA PRO A 77 -11.00 -28.40 -16.52
C PRO A 77 -11.31 -27.07 -17.24
N LEU A 78 -10.30 -26.26 -17.57
CA LEU A 78 -10.49 -24.92 -18.15
C LEU A 78 -11.41 -24.94 -19.38
N THR A 79 -11.12 -25.83 -20.35
CA THR A 79 -11.93 -25.98 -21.56
C THR A 79 -13.36 -26.40 -21.23
N SER A 80 -13.54 -27.35 -20.31
CA SER A 80 -14.87 -27.81 -19.90
C SER A 80 -15.68 -26.72 -19.20
N ILE A 81 -15.04 -25.92 -18.33
CA ILE A 81 -15.68 -24.78 -17.66
C ILE A 81 -16.11 -23.74 -18.70
N LEU A 82 -15.25 -23.43 -19.67
CA LEU A 82 -15.56 -22.45 -20.71
C LEU A 82 -16.69 -22.91 -21.62
N ASP A 83 -16.67 -24.17 -22.03
CA ASP A 83 -17.70 -24.73 -22.90
C ASP A 83 -19.04 -24.82 -22.16
N GLN A 84 -19.04 -25.26 -20.89
CA GLN A 84 -20.24 -25.27 -20.06
C GLN A 84 -20.79 -23.86 -19.81
N ALA A 85 -19.93 -22.89 -19.48
CA ALA A 85 -20.36 -21.50 -19.29
C ALA A 85 -20.99 -20.91 -20.56
N ILE A 86 -20.47 -21.29 -21.73
CA ILE A 86 -21.04 -20.87 -23.01
C ILE A 86 -22.35 -21.59 -23.27
N GLU A 87 -22.42 -22.91 -23.10
CA GLU A 87 -23.62 -23.71 -23.30
C GLU A 87 -24.79 -23.20 -22.44
N ASP A 88 -24.55 -22.98 -21.15
CA ASP A 88 -25.55 -22.56 -20.18
C ASP A 88 -26.08 -21.14 -20.42
N ASN A 89 -25.31 -20.28 -21.09
CA ASN A 89 -25.59 -18.84 -21.20
C ASN A 89 -25.60 -18.31 -22.65
N TYR A 90 -25.60 -19.21 -23.65
CA TYR A 90 -25.43 -18.80 -25.04
C TYR A 90 -26.62 -17.97 -25.55
N GLU A 91 -26.29 -16.84 -26.15
CA GLU A 91 -27.23 -16.09 -26.98
C GLU A 91 -26.65 -15.89 -28.38
N LYS A 92 -27.47 -16.09 -29.41
CA LYS A 92 -27.03 -15.99 -30.83
C LYS A 92 -26.34 -14.65 -31.14
N ARG A 93 -26.76 -13.56 -30.51
CA ARG A 93 -26.15 -12.22 -30.68
C ARG A 93 -24.71 -12.14 -30.15
N HIS A 94 -24.27 -13.06 -29.31
CA HIS A 94 -22.92 -13.09 -28.73
C HIS A 94 -21.91 -13.88 -29.57
N PHE A 95 -22.35 -14.62 -30.61
CA PHE A 95 -21.50 -15.53 -31.39
C PHE A 95 -20.11 -14.97 -31.73
N LYS A 96 -20.06 -13.81 -32.39
CA LYS A 96 -18.78 -13.23 -32.84
C LYS A 96 -17.91 -12.76 -31.66
N ARG A 97 -18.53 -12.26 -30.57
CA ARG A 97 -17.81 -11.83 -29.36
C ARG A 97 -17.15 -13.03 -28.68
N LEU A 98 -17.87 -14.15 -28.59
CA LEU A 98 -17.36 -15.40 -28.03
C LEU A 98 -16.22 -15.98 -28.87
N GLU A 99 -16.32 -15.91 -30.20
CA GLU A 99 -15.25 -16.36 -31.10
C GLU A 99 -13.93 -15.62 -30.85
N PHE A 100 -13.98 -14.28 -30.74
CA PHE A 100 -12.78 -13.48 -30.43
C PHE A 100 -12.23 -13.80 -29.03
N ALA A 101 -13.08 -13.95 -28.02
CA ALA A 101 -12.65 -14.29 -26.67
C ALA A 101 -11.98 -15.69 -26.61
N LYS A 102 -12.56 -16.69 -27.29
CA LYS A 102 -11.97 -18.03 -27.40
C LYS A 102 -10.58 -18.00 -28.05
N ALA A 103 -10.38 -17.12 -29.03
CA ALA A 103 -9.10 -16.97 -29.71
C ALA A 103 -8.01 -16.31 -28.84
N ASP A 104 -8.36 -15.35 -27.97
CA ASP A 104 -7.39 -14.66 -27.09
C ASP A 104 -7.06 -15.45 -25.80
N LEU A 105 -7.97 -16.31 -25.33
CA LEU A 105 -7.81 -17.07 -24.09
C LEU A 105 -6.48 -17.86 -23.99
N PRO A 106 -6.00 -18.57 -25.01
CA PRO A 106 -4.70 -19.24 -24.95
C PRO A 106 -3.54 -18.29 -24.64
N ASP A 107 -3.54 -17.08 -25.22
CA ASP A 107 -2.52 -16.06 -24.99
C ASP A 107 -2.55 -15.53 -23.55
N LEU A 108 -3.76 -15.39 -22.98
CA LEU A 108 -3.96 -14.99 -21.59
C LEU A 108 -3.31 -15.96 -20.60
N PHE A 109 -3.45 -17.27 -20.83
CA PHE A 109 -2.96 -18.32 -19.94
C PHE A 109 -1.53 -18.81 -20.25
N SER A 110 -0.92 -18.32 -21.34
CA SER A 110 0.46 -18.65 -21.71
C SER A 110 1.36 -17.43 -21.62
N ASN A 111 1.19 -16.46 -22.50
CA ASN A 111 2.12 -15.35 -22.71
C ASN A 111 1.88 -14.18 -21.75
N LYS A 112 0.65 -13.98 -21.25
CA LYS A 112 0.32 -12.87 -20.33
C LYS A 112 0.49 -13.19 -18.85
N THR A 113 0.98 -14.39 -18.50
CA THR A 113 1.16 -14.82 -17.09
C THR A 113 1.99 -13.82 -16.28
N ASP A 114 3.11 -13.33 -16.84
CA ASP A 114 3.97 -12.37 -16.16
C ASP A 114 3.31 -11.00 -15.94
N PHE A 115 2.47 -10.58 -16.88
CA PHE A 115 1.68 -9.37 -16.75
C PHE A 115 0.66 -9.50 -15.60
N ILE A 116 -0.06 -10.63 -15.54
CA ILE A 116 -1.05 -10.88 -14.47
C ILE A 116 -0.37 -10.90 -13.10
N ILE A 117 0.77 -11.58 -12.98
CA ILE A 117 1.56 -11.58 -11.72
C ILE A 117 2.01 -10.15 -11.38
N GLY A 118 2.48 -9.39 -12.36
CA GLY A 118 2.84 -7.98 -12.19
C GLY A 118 1.69 -7.12 -11.67
N SER A 119 0.49 -7.32 -12.23
CA SER A 119 -0.75 -6.64 -11.81
C SER A 119 -1.14 -7.01 -10.38
N ALA A 120 -1.11 -8.30 -10.02
CA ALA A 120 -1.41 -8.74 -8.66
C ALA A 120 -0.45 -8.11 -7.63
N PHE A 121 0.83 -7.96 -7.97
CA PHE A 121 1.80 -7.26 -7.13
C PHE A 121 1.61 -5.74 -7.11
N LEU A 122 1.11 -5.13 -8.19
CA LEU A 122 0.75 -3.72 -8.19
C LEU A 122 -0.39 -3.47 -7.20
N ASP A 123 -1.45 -4.27 -7.27
CA ASP A 123 -2.59 -4.17 -6.34
C ASP A 123 -2.14 -4.41 -4.90
N PHE A 124 -1.29 -5.41 -4.65
CA PHE A 124 -0.72 -5.67 -3.34
C PHE A 124 0.06 -4.46 -2.77
N LYS A 125 0.87 -3.79 -3.60
CA LYS A 125 1.58 -2.56 -3.21
C LYS A 125 0.62 -1.40 -2.94
N VAL A 126 -0.38 -1.21 -3.80
CA VAL A 126 -1.38 -0.16 -3.63
C VAL A 126 -2.13 -0.36 -2.33
N GLY A 127 -2.61 -1.59 -2.07
CA GLY A 127 -3.33 -1.96 -0.87
C GLY A 127 -2.50 -1.78 0.40
N THR A 128 -1.29 -2.34 0.46
CA THR A 128 -0.43 -2.24 1.65
C THR A 128 0.01 -0.80 1.94
N TYR A 129 0.32 0.01 0.92
CA TYR A 129 0.63 1.43 1.13
C TYR A 129 -0.59 2.22 1.61
N SER A 130 -1.78 1.93 1.07
CA SER A 130 -3.02 2.60 1.48
C SER A 130 -3.38 2.30 2.94
N VAL A 131 -3.16 1.05 3.38
CA VAL A 131 -3.28 0.67 4.79
C VAL A 131 -2.30 1.47 5.64
N PHE A 132 -1.02 1.52 5.25
CA PHE A 132 -0.01 2.33 5.96
C PHE A 132 -0.39 3.81 6.06
N GLU A 133 -0.79 4.42 4.95
CA GLU A 133 -1.19 5.83 4.90
C GLU A 133 -2.40 6.12 5.81
N LYS A 134 -3.41 5.25 5.79
CA LYS A 134 -4.59 5.35 6.67
C LYS A 134 -4.19 5.34 8.14
N TYR A 135 -3.42 4.35 8.58
CA TYR A 135 -3.09 4.19 10.00
C TYR A 135 -2.06 5.20 10.50
N ILE A 136 -1.12 5.64 9.66
CA ILE A 136 -0.29 6.81 9.96
C ILE A 136 -1.15 8.06 10.09
N GLY A 137 -2.19 8.21 9.27
CA GLY A 137 -3.19 9.27 9.40
C GLY A 137 -3.86 9.27 10.77
N LEU A 138 -4.25 8.10 11.29
CA LEU A 138 -4.82 7.97 12.62
C LEU A 138 -3.82 8.32 13.74
N LEU A 139 -2.54 7.96 13.59
CA LEU A 139 -1.49 8.38 14.52
C LEU A 139 -1.27 9.89 14.48
N TYR A 140 -1.27 10.47 13.27
CA TYR A 140 -1.19 11.91 13.07
C TYR A 140 -2.31 12.63 13.81
N ASP A 141 -3.57 12.19 13.66
CA ASP A 141 -4.72 12.84 14.28
C ASP A 141 -4.65 12.82 15.83
N LYS A 142 -3.93 11.86 16.43
CA LYS A 142 -3.69 11.80 17.90
C LYS A 142 -2.67 12.82 18.40
N ILE A 143 -1.65 13.14 17.59
CA ILE A 143 -0.50 13.97 18.01
C ILE A 143 -0.50 15.37 17.39
N ALA A 144 -1.38 15.60 16.41
CA ALA A 144 -1.50 16.89 15.75
C ALA A 144 -1.96 17.97 16.74
N PRO A 145 -1.43 19.21 16.64
CA PRO A 145 -1.91 20.31 17.46
C PRO A 145 -3.39 20.57 17.17
N LYS A 146 -4.23 20.58 18.22
CA LYS A 146 -5.68 20.81 18.10
C LYS A 146 -6.01 22.19 17.52
N ASP A 147 -5.15 23.17 17.77
CA ASP A 147 -5.30 24.57 17.32
C ASP A 147 -4.73 24.82 15.91
N ARG A 148 -4.31 23.79 15.18
CA ARG A 148 -3.66 23.97 13.88
C ARG A 148 -4.53 24.68 12.86
N LEU A 149 -5.81 24.30 12.77
CA LEU A 149 -6.75 24.93 11.84
C LEU A 149 -6.94 26.39 12.20
N GLU A 150 -7.07 26.70 13.49
CA GLU A 150 -7.18 28.07 14.01
C GLU A 150 -5.94 28.90 13.68
N ARG A 151 -4.73 28.32 13.73
CA ARG A 151 -3.50 29.03 13.33
C ARG A 151 -3.50 29.38 11.84
N LYS A 152 -3.90 28.44 10.97
CA LYS A 152 -4.01 28.69 9.52
C LYS A 152 -5.09 29.71 9.21
N GLU A 153 -6.21 29.66 9.93
CA GLU A 153 -7.29 30.64 9.80
C GLU A 153 -6.81 32.04 10.21
N LYS A 154 -6.12 32.18 11.35
CA LYS A 154 -5.51 33.44 11.78
C LYS A 154 -4.51 33.98 10.76
N GLU A 155 -3.71 33.11 10.15
CA GLU A 155 -2.76 33.49 9.10
C GLU A 155 -3.48 33.96 7.83
N LEU A 156 -4.56 33.28 7.43
CA LEU A 156 -5.39 33.68 6.30
C LEU A 156 -6.04 35.04 6.53
N VAL A 157 -6.67 35.24 7.70
CA VAL A 157 -7.26 36.52 8.09
C VAL A 157 -6.21 37.63 8.06
N LYS A 158 -5.01 37.37 8.57
CA LYS A 158 -3.89 38.33 8.51
C LYS A 158 -3.55 38.73 7.07
N TYR A 159 -3.45 37.78 6.14
CA TYR A 159 -3.14 38.12 4.74
C TYR A 159 -4.31 38.81 4.03
N ILE A 160 -5.56 38.46 4.35
CA ILE A 160 -6.73 39.17 3.82
C ILE A 160 -6.73 40.63 4.29
N CYS A 161 -6.48 40.88 5.58
CA CYS A 161 -6.37 42.25 6.10
C CYS A 161 -5.25 43.03 5.40
N LEU A 162 -4.06 42.43 5.26
CA LEU A 162 -2.94 43.04 4.55
C LEU A 162 -3.24 43.33 3.08
N TYR A 163 -3.99 42.45 2.41
CA TYR A 163 -4.42 42.64 1.02
C TYR A 163 -5.38 43.83 0.90
N SER A 164 -6.36 43.94 1.81
CA SER A 164 -7.35 45.01 1.84
C SER A 164 -6.75 46.39 2.15
N SER A 165 -5.68 46.43 2.94
CA SER A 165 -4.99 47.68 3.31
C SER A 165 -3.85 48.07 2.36
N CYS A 166 -3.52 47.26 1.35
CA CYS A 166 -2.39 47.50 0.46
C CYS A 166 -2.81 48.30 -0.78
N THR A 167 -2.21 49.47 -0.97
CA THR A 167 -2.44 50.36 -2.13
C THR A 167 -1.49 50.12 -3.30
N ASP A 168 -0.38 49.41 -3.06
CA ASP A 168 0.63 49.04 -4.06
C ASP A 168 0.26 47.71 -4.73
N GLU A 169 0.03 47.71 -6.04
CA GLU A 169 -0.42 46.54 -6.80
C GLU A 169 0.62 45.40 -6.91
N SER A 170 1.92 45.73 -6.92
CA SER A 170 2.98 44.71 -6.94
C SER A 170 2.98 43.94 -5.61
N LYS A 171 2.88 44.66 -4.49
CA LYS A 171 2.74 44.06 -3.16
C LYS A 171 1.42 43.31 -3.03
N ARG A 172 0.33 43.85 -3.56
CA ARG A 172 -1.00 43.20 -3.56
C ARG A 172 -0.96 41.83 -4.23
N SER A 173 -0.33 41.75 -5.40
CA SER A 173 -0.12 40.48 -6.13
C SER A 173 0.70 39.47 -5.33
N SER A 174 1.72 39.93 -4.59
CA SER A 174 2.52 39.05 -3.71
C SER A 174 1.70 38.50 -2.54
N ILE A 175 0.81 39.31 -1.95
CA ILE A 175 -0.08 38.89 -0.86
C ILE A 175 -1.12 37.89 -1.38
N LEU A 176 -1.69 38.14 -2.57
CA LEU A 176 -2.61 37.22 -3.24
C LEU A 176 -1.99 35.83 -3.45
N LYS A 177 -0.71 35.76 -3.83
CA LYS A 177 0.03 34.49 -3.91
C LYS A 177 0.13 33.79 -2.55
N LYS A 178 0.39 34.53 -1.47
CA LYS A 178 0.42 33.95 -0.10
C LYS A 178 -0.94 33.40 0.32
N ILE A 179 -2.02 34.13 0.04
CA ILE A 179 -3.40 33.67 0.28
C ILE A 179 -3.68 32.36 -0.47
N LYS A 180 -3.37 32.31 -1.78
CA LYS A 180 -3.56 31.10 -2.60
C LYS A 180 -2.75 29.90 -2.09
N ASN A 181 -1.63 30.14 -1.43
CA ASN A 181 -0.78 29.08 -0.89
C ASN A 181 -1.24 28.56 0.48
N ILE A 182 -2.23 29.20 1.13
CA ILE A 182 -2.83 28.65 2.34
C ILE A 182 -3.75 27.51 1.96
N ASN A 183 -3.28 26.28 2.18
CA ASN A 183 -4.05 25.07 1.99
C ASN A 183 -4.51 24.52 3.36
N PHE A 184 -5.80 24.25 3.53
CA PHE A 184 -6.32 23.59 4.73
C PHE A 184 -6.23 22.06 4.66
N TYR A 185 -6.20 21.52 3.44
CA TYR A 185 -5.99 20.10 3.21
C TYR A 185 -4.55 19.69 3.55
N LEU A 186 -4.39 18.45 4.03
CA LEU A 186 -3.10 17.79 4.14
C LEU A 186 -3.11 16.52 3.33
N SER A 187 -2.09 16.40 2.51
CA SER A 187 -1.74 15.14 1.89
C SER A 187 -1.32 14.11 2.95
N GLY A 188 -1.51 12.83 2.66
CA GLY A 188 -0.98 11.76 3.50
C GLY A 188 0.54 11.79 3.60
N ALA A 189 1.24 12.29 2.57
CA ALA A 189 2.68 12.54 2.63
C ALA A 189 3.07 13.55 3.72
N GLU A 190 2.34 14.65 3.87
CA GLU A 190 2.58 15.61 4.95
C GLU A 190 2.25 15.01 6.33
N LYS A 191 1.21 14.17 6.42
CA LYS A 191 0.90 13.45 7.68
C LYS A 191 2.03 12.48 8.05
N ILE A 192 2.53 11.70 7.10
CA ILE A 192 3.66 10.79 7.28
C ILE A 192 4.89 11.57 7.73
N GLU A 193 5.23 12.66 7.05
CA GLU A 193 6.40 13.48 7.38
C GLU A 193 6.30 14.07 8.79
N TYR A 194 5.11 14.57 9.17
CA TYR A 194 4.88 15.07 10.51
C TYR A 194 5.08 13.97 11.56
N VAL A 195 4.48 12.79 11.37
CA VAL A 195 4.61 11.68 12.32
C VAL A 195 6.08 11.24 12.45
N LEU A 196 6.80 11.07 11.34
CA LEU A 196 8.23 10.75 11.35
C LEU A 196 9.05 11.83 12.07
N SER A 197 8.70 13.11 11.93
CA SER A 197 9.40 14.20 12.62
C SER A 197 9.29 14.16 14.15
N LYS A 198 8.27 13.45 14.67
CA LYS A 198 8.07 13.20 16.11
C LYS A 198 8.78 11.96 16.62
N CYS A 199 9.33 11.16 15.72
CA CYS A 199 10.01 9.90 16.02
C CYS A 199 11.54 10.07 16.09
N ARG A 200 12.06 11.17 16.63
CA ARG A 200 13.51 11.45 16.62
C ARG A 200 14.34 10.54 17.53
N ASP A 201 13.73 10.05 18.61
CA ASP A 201 14.41 9.26 19.65
C ASP A 201 14.18 7.74 19.49
N CYS A 202 13.69 7.32 18.33
CA CYS A 202 13.49 5.89 18.05
C CYS A 202 14.58 5.35 17.13
N ASP A 203 14.80 4.03 17.17
CA ASP A 203 15.77 3.31 16.32
C ASP A 203 15.35 3.25 14.83
N LEU A 204 14.77 4.32 14.29
CA LEU A 204 14.50 4.51 12.88
C LEU A 204 15.60 5.36 12.25
N ASP A 205 16.25 4.82 11.22
CA ASP A 205 16.95 5.68 10.28
C ASP A 205 15.90 6.45 9.48
N ILE A 206 15.70 7.71 9.85
CA ILE A 206 14.67 8.58 9.26
C ILE A 206 14.98 8.86 7.78
N VAL A 207 16.25 8.98 7.40
CA VAL A 207 16.63 9.27 6.01
C VAL A 207 16.34 8.06 5.14
N GLU A 208 16.79 6.87 5.56
CA GLU A 208 16.50 5.62 4.86
C GLU A 208 14.99 5.35 4.78
N THR A 209 14.27 5.59 5.88
CA THR A 209 12.82 5.41 5.96
C THR A 209 12.09 6.34 4.99
N ARG A 210 12.44 7.63 4.94
CA ARG A 210 11.85 8.58 3.98
C ARG A 210 12.10 8.16 2.55
N ASN A 211 13.34 7.77 2.22
CA ASN A 211 13.70 7.34 0.86
C ASN A 211 12.88 6.11 0.45
N PHE A 212 12.79 5.11 1.32
CA PHE A 212 11.99 3.91 1.08
C PHE A 212 10.49 4.23 0.91
N LEU A 213 9.90 5.04 1.80
CA LEU A 213 8.48 5.40 1.71
C LEU A 213 8.16 6.22 0.46
N ASN A 214 9.06 7.13 0.06
CA ASN A 214 8.93 7.87 -1.18
C ASN A 214 8.97 6.96 -2.41
N PHE A 215 9.90 6.02 -2.44
CA PHE A 215 10.00 5.02 -3.50
C PHE A 215 8.75 4.12 -3.55
N TYR A 216 8.28 3.62 -2.41
CA TYR A 216 7.07 2.81 -2.32
C TYR A 216 5.83 3.59 -2.79
N ARG A 217 5.73 4.87 -2.42
CA ARG A 217 4.68 5.78 -2.90
C ARG A 217 4.73 5.97 -4.41
N LYS A 218 5.90 6.17 -5.00
CA LYS A 218 6.06 6.28 -6.46
C LYS A 218 5.55 5.02 -7.16
N GLN A 219 5.89 3.84 -6.64
CA GLN A 219 5.34 2.58 -7.17
C GLN A 219 3.82 2.48 -7.03
N ARG A 220 3.25 2.90 -5.91
CA ARG A 220 1.79 2.93 -5.72
C ARG A 220 1.12 3.86 -6.74
N ASN A 221 1.73 5.02 -7.01
CA ASN A 221 1.16 6.01 -7.91
C ASN A 221 1.09 5.55 -9.38
N THR A 222 1.87 4.53 -9.78
CA THR A 222 1.79 4.02 -11.15
C THR A 222 0.44 3.34 -11.45
N VAL A 223 -0.38 3.02 -10.44
CA VAL A 223 -1.75 2.54 -10.65
C VAL A 223 -2.59 3.52 -11.48
N HIS A 224 -2.32 4.82 -11.37
CA HIS A 224 -3.00 5.86 -12.14
C HIS A 224 -2.57 5.87 -13.62
N ASN A 225 -1.46 5.22 -13.93
CA ASN A 225 -0.81 5.19 -15.25
C ASN A 225 -0.63 3.73 -15.73
N LEU A 226 -1.59 2.85 -15.40
CA LEU A 226 -1.61 1.44 -15.82
C LEU A 226 -0.34 0.65 -15.48
N GLY A 227 0.29 0.99 -14.35
CA GLY A 227 1.51 0.35 -13.86
C GLY A 227 2.82 0.98 -14.39
N VAL A 228 2.74 2.02 -15.22
CA VAL A 228 3.90 2.72 -15.82
C VAL A 228 4.30 3.94 -14.97
N ASN A 229 5.61 4.11 -14.74
CA ASN A 229 6.14 5.29 -14.09
C ASN A 229 6.37 6.42 -15.10
N GLU A 230 5.68 7.54 -14.94
CA GLU A 230 5.89 8.72 -15.79
C GLU A 230 6.94 9.68 -15.23
N GLY A 231 7.41 9.44 -14.01
CA GLY A 231 8.40 10.28 -13.33
C GLY A 231 9.85 9.88 -13.63
N GLU A 232 10.76 10.48 -12.87
CA GLU A 232 12.18 10.12 -12.88
C GLU A 232 12.39 8.66 -12.45
N ALA A 233 13.46 8.07 -12.97
CA ALA A 233 13.89 6.74 -12.57
C ALA A 233 14.28 6.72 -11.10
N ASP A 234 13.95 5.63 -10.41
CA ASP A 234 14.26 5.45 -9.00
C ASP A 234 14.49 3.96 -8.72
N SER A 235 15.22 3.65 -7.66
CA SER A 235 15.39 2.27 -7.22
C SER A 235 15.59 2.17 -5.71
N THR A 236 15.33 0.97 -5.20
CA THR A 236 15.64 0.64 -3.81
C THR A 236 16.12 -0.80 -3.71
N THR A 237 16.90 -1.08 -2.68
CA THR A 237 17.40 -2.43 -2.41
C THR A 237 16.77 -2.98 -1.15
N ILE A 238 16.11 -4.13 -1.26
CA ILE A 238 15.48 -4.83 -0.13
C ILE A 238 16.12 -6.20 0.00
N LYS A 239 16.82 -6.44 1.11
CA LYS A 239 17.58 -7.68 1.38
C LYS A 239 18.53 -8.07 0.23
N GLY A 240 19.22 -7.07 -0.35
CA GLY A 240 20.16 -7.27 -1.45
C GLY A 240 19.51 -7.47 -2.82
N ILE A 241 18.18 -7.38 -2.93
CA ILE A 241 17.46 -7.48 -4.20
C ILE A 241 16.98 -6.08 -4.59
N GLU A 242 17.38 -5.64 -5.78
CA GLU A 242 16.95 -4.36 -6.32
C GLU A 242 15.49 -4.44 -6.81
N ILE A 243 14.74 -3.38 -6.52
CA ILE A 243 13.48 -3.06 -7.18
C ILE A 243 13.71 -1.74 -7.88
N SER A 244 13.58 -1.73 -9.20
CA SER A 244 13.75 -0.54 -10.03
C SER A 244 12.40 -0.06 -10.55
N LEU A 245 12.33 1.24 -10.76
CA LEU A 245 11.21 1.95 -11.36
C LEU A 245 11.81 2.88 -12.40
N GLY A 246 11.95 2.42 -13.65
CA GLY A 246 12.53 3.22 -14.71
C GLY A 246 11.60 4.34 -15.16
N ALA A 247 12.13 5.33 -15.89
CA ALA A 247 11.30 6.34 -16.54
C ALA A 247 10.53 5.69 -17.69
N GLN A 248 9.23 5.98 -17.78
CA GLN A 248 8.30 5.46 -18.80
C GLN A 248 8.24 3.93 -18.84
N SER A 249 8.48 3.27 -17.70
CA SER A 249 8.46 1.80 -17.62
C SER A 249 7.77 1.30 -16.36
N ALA A 250 7.35 0.03 -16.41
CA ALA A 250 6.82 -0.67 -15.26
C ALA A 250 7.93 -0.98 -14.24
N SER A 251 7.53 -1.21 -12.99
CA SER A 251 8.48 -1.64 -11.96
C SER A 251 9.08 -3.00 -12.29
N PHE A 252 10.39 -3.13 -12.13
CA PHE A 252 11.14 -4.35 -12.40
C PHE A 252 11.89 -4.84 -11.16
N THR A 253 12.01 -6.15 -11.02
CA THR A 253 12.89 -6.79 -10.03
C THR A 253 13.24 -8.19 -10.53
N SER A 254 14.46 -8.64 -10.24
CA SER A 254 14.93 -9.99 -10.60
C SER A 254 14.28 -11.09 -9.76
N ASP A 255 13.80 -10.78 -8.55
CA ASP A 255 13.05 -11.69 -7.69
C ASP A 255 11.87 -10.95 -7.05
N ARG A 256 10.64 -11.28 -7.50
CA ARG A 256 9.38 -10.68 -7.01
C ARG A 256 9.16 -10.87 -5.50
N ASN A 257 9.90 -11.76 -4.82
CA ASN A 257 9.91 -11.83 -3.35
C ASN A 257 10.37 -10.50 -2.70
N ALA A 258 11.17 -9.69 -3.39
CA ALA A 258 11.56 -8.35 -2.92
C ALA A 258 10.34 -7.47 -2.61
N LEU A 259 9.23 -7.63 -3.35
CA LEU A 259 7.99 -6.88 -3.15
C LEU A 259 7.29 -7.28 -1.84
N ILE A 260 7.33 -8.57 -1.49
CA ILE A 260 6.84 -9.09 -0.20
C ILE A 260 7.72 -8.56 0.94
N TYR A 261 9.04 -8.57 0.75
CA TYR A 261 9.97 -8.03 1.73
C TYR A 261 9.81 -6.51 1.93
N ALA A 262 9.46 -5.78 0.87
CA ALA A 262 9.14 -4.36 0.95
C ALA A 262 7.89 -4.12 1.80
N ALA A 263 6.81 -4.89 1.61
CA ALA A 263 5.62 -4.83 2.48
C ALA A 263 5.97 -5.16 3.94
N LYS A 264 6.86 -6.14 4.18
CA LYS A 264 7.39 -6.43 5.53
C LYS A 264 8.21 -5.27 6.11
N LYS A 265 8.98 -4.55 5.29
CA LYS A 265 9.69 -3.34 5.73
C LYS A 265 8.70 -2.24 6.13
N LEU A 266 7.61 -2.07 5.38
CA LEU A 266 6.52 -1.14 5.70
C LEU A 266 5.86 -1.47 7.04
N LEU A 267 5.57 -2.75 7.29
CA LEU A 267 5.05 -3.26 8.58
C LEU A 267 5.97 -2.87 9.75
N ARG A 268 7.29 -3.09 9.60
CA ARG A 268 8.30 -2.76 10.62
C ARG A 268 8.46 -1.26 10.87
N ILE A 269 8.35 -0.44 9.81
CA ILE A 269 8.36 1.02 9.95
C ILE A 269 7.18 1.46 10.80
N TYR A 270 5.96 1.00 10.46
CA TYR A 270 4.78 1.33 11.24
C TYR A 270 4.92 0.90 12.70
N GLU A 271 5.37 -0.33 12.97
CA GLU A 271 5.55 -0.84 14.34
C GLU A 271 6.51 0.04 15.17
N LYS A 272 7.59 0.54 14.56
CA LYS A 272 8.52 1.44 15.25
C LYS A 272 7.89 2.81 15.49
N VAL A 273 7.18 3.34 14.50
CA VAL A 273 6.47 4.62 14.60
C VAL A 273 5.38 4.55 15.68
N GLU A 274 4.51 3.54 15.64
CA GLU A 274 3.43 3.33 16.60
C GLU A 274 3.98 3.29 18.03
N ARG A 275 5.01 2.47 18.29
CA ARG A 275 5.64 2.39 19.62
C ARG A 275 6.23 3.73 20.09
N CYS A 276 6.89 4.47 19.19
CA CYS A 276 7.46 5.76 19.53
C CYS A 276 6.37 6.77 19.93
N ILE A 277 5.27 6.80 19.18
CA ILE A 277 4.15 7.71 19.44
C ILE A 277 3.39 7.30 20.71
N GLU A 278 3.08 6.02 20.90
CA GLU A 278 2.36 5.53 22.09
C GLU A 278 3.18 5.77 23.38
N GLY A 279 4.47 5.42 23.38
CA GLY A 279 5.33 5.65 24.56
C GLY A 279 5.46 7.14 24.92
N ARG A 280 5.42 8.03 23.92
CA ARG A 280 5.41 9.48 24.16
C ARG A 280 4.11 9.95 24.81
N LEU A 281 2.96 9.48 24.33
CA LEU A 281 1.66 9.83 24.89
C LEU A 281 1.54 9.37 26.36
N GLU A 282 2.04 8.17 26.68
CA GLU A 282 2.10 7.67 28.05
C GLU A 282 3.02 8.52 28.96
N GLY A 283 4.17 8.95 28.44
CA GLY A 283 5.09 9.85 29.15
C GLY A 283 4.48 11.22 29.46
N GLU A 284 3.76 11.82 28.51
CA GLU A 284 3.08 13.11 28.69
C GLU A 284 1.92 13.03 29.71
N ILE A 285 1.20 11.90 29.76
CA ILE A 285 0.14 11.64 30.76
C ILE A 285 0.74 11.46 32.17
N ASN A 286 1.86 10.76 32.30
CA ASN A 286 2.48 10.56 33.61
C ASN A 286 3.17 11.81 34.15
N ALA A 287 3.69 12.68 33.29
CA ALA A 287 4.27 13.97 33.68
C ALA A 287 3.22 15.01 34.15
N THR A 288 1.93 14.80 33.83
CA THR A 288 0.84 15.71 34.20
C THR A 288 0.05 15.26 35.44
N LYS A 289 0.37 14.10 36.01
CA LYS A 289 -0.17 13.69 37.31
C LYS A 289 0.59 14.42 38.43
N PRO A 290 -0.09 15.10 39.37
CA PRO A 290 0.58 15.71 40.51
C PRO A 290 1.26 14.61 41.32
N THR A 291 2.55 14.79 41.59
CA THR A 291 3.27 14.01 42.60
C THR A 291 2.58 14.29 43.94
N GLY A 292 1.76 13.35 44.39
CA GLY A 292 1.22 13.33 45.74
C GLY A 292 2.32 13.01 46.75
#